data_AF-A0A966FTF9-F1
#
_entry.id   AF-A0A966FTF9-F1
#
_cell.length_a   1.000
_cell.length_b   1.000
_cell.length_c   1.000
_cell.angle_alpha   90.00
_cell.angle_beta   90.00
_cell.angle_gamma   90.00
#
_symmetry.space_group_name_H-M   'P 1'
#
loop_
_entity.id
_entity.type
_entity.pdbx_description
1 polymer ?
#
loop_
_entity_poly.entity_id
_entity_poly.type
_entity_poly.pdbx_seq_one_letter_code
_entity_poly.pdbx_strand_id
1 'polypeptide(L)'
;LVNVADRPDLCDFTTPSILDRDPLLIAVGTGGASAGLAKHVRLRLEALLPQRLGELARALAIGRDRLRARLPDGDDRRRAVDAALSEAGPLDPFSETAADRVEAWLANPEASSAPRMEAIVIGSDDPEDLTVRHARWLGTADAIYHAADIATSILARARADAGRYPLEDAPQKPSEGFTLILRRG
;
A
#
# COMPACT_ATOMS: atom_id res chain seq x y z
N LEU A 1 28.63 -11.23 -7.83
CA LEU A 1 28.17 -10.74 -6.52
C LEU A 1 28.72 -11.66 -5.45
N VAL A 2 29.68 -11.17 -4.67
CA VAL A 2 30.28 -11.87 -3.54
C VAL A 2 30.03 -11.05 -2.27
N ASN A 3 29.56 -11.71 -1.22
CA ASN A 3 29.59 -11.18 0.13
C ASN A 3 30.49 -12.11 0.95
N VAL A 4 31.56 -11.55 1.49
CA VAL A 4 32.43 -12.22 2.45
C VAL A 4 32.10 -11.65 3.82
N ALA A 5 31.49 -12.48 4.67
CA ALA A 5 31.22 -12.12 6.06
C ALA A 5 32.49 -11.56 6.73
N ASP A 6 32.32 -10.46 7.46
CA ASP A 6 33.38 -9.75 8.20
C ASP A 6 34.51 -9.12 7.35
N ARG A 7 34.34 -9.01 6.04
CA ARG A 7 35.28 -8.32 5.12
C ARG A 7 34.54 -7.31 4.22
N PRO A 8 34.05 -6.18 4.77
CA PRO A 8 33.25 -5.20 4.01
C PRO A 8 33.99 -4.64 2.78
N ASP A 9 35.31 -4.51 2.83
CA ASP A 9 36.15 -4.05 1.70
C ASP A 9 36.20 -5.06 0.52
N LEU A 10 35.71 -6.28 0.73
CA LEU A 10 35.64 -7.35 -0.26
C LEU A 10 34.18 -7.72 -0.63
N CYS A 11 33.21 -6.91 -0.19
CA CYS A 11 31.79 -7.15 -0.43
C CYS A 11 31.26 -6.22 -1.51
N ASP A 12 30.64 -6.79 -2.55
CA ASP A 12 29.90 -6.01 -3.56
C ASP A 12 28.54 -5.53 -3.02
N PHE A 13 28.06 -6.11 -1.90
CA PHE A 13 26.76 -5.80 -1.29
C PHE A 13 26.70 -6.21 0.20
N THR A 14 25.87 -5.51 0.98
CA THR A 14 25.59 -5.86 2.38
C THR A 14 24.38 -6.80 2.46
N THR A 15 24.53 -7.96 3.12
CA THR A 15 23.41 -8.88 3.37
C THR A 15 22.39 -8.23 4.31
N PRO A 16 21.11 -8.08 3.90
CA PRO A 16 20.09 -7.51 4.76
C PRO A 16 19.68 -8.48 5.87
N SER A 17 19.04 -7.94 6.90
CA SER A 17 18.38 -8.72 7.94
C SER A 17 16.98 -9.09 7.45
N ILE A 18 16.73 -10.39 7.22
CA ILE A 18 15.49 -10.88 6.59
C ILE A 18 14.50 -11.40 7.64
N LEU A 19 13.27 -10.89 7.60
CA LEU A 19 12.11 -11.48 8.26
C LEU A 19 11.37 -12.33 7.22
N ASP A 20 11.11 -13.58 7.60
CA ASP A 20 10.52 -14.59 6.72
C ASP A 20 9.11 -14.99 7.19
N ARG A 21 8.13 -14.81 6.30
CA ARG A 21 6.76 -15.29 6.38
C ARG A 21 6.36 -15.85 5.01
N ASP A 22 7.18 -16.73 4.45
CA ASP A 22 7.03 -17.29 3.09
C ASP A 22 5.55 -17.45 2.66
N PRO A 23 5.14 -16.87 1.51
CA PRO A 23 5.95 -16.17 0.51
C PRO A 23 6.20 -14.67 0.77
N LEU A 24 5.77 -14.13 1.92
CA LEU A 24 6.02 -12.73 2.27
C LEU A 24 7.40 -12.57 2.93
N LEU A 25 8.26 -11.76 2.33
CA LEU A 25 9.61 -11.49 2.82
C LEU A 25 9.79 -9.99 3.08
N ILE A 26 10.43 -9.65 4.20
CA ILE A 26 10.85 -8.27 4.50
C ILE A 26 12.36 -8.25 4.71
N ALA A 27 13.07 -7.47 3.89
CA ALA A 27 14.50 -7.27 4.01
C ALA A 27 14.79 -5.89 4.61
N VAL A 28 15.48 -5.86 5.77
CA VAL A 28 15.91 -4.62 6.42
C VAL A 28 17.39 -4.41 6.16
N GLY A 29 17.73 -3.32 5.49
CA GLY A 29 19.10 -2.93 5.16
C GLY A 29 19.44 -1.53 5.65
N THR A 30 20.72 -1.29 5.97
CA THR A 30 21.26 0.03 6.35
C THR A 30 22.34 0.51 5.38
N GLY A 31 22.50 -0.13 4.22
CA GLY A 31 23.58 0.17 3.27
C GLY A 31 24.97 0.00 3.89
N GLY A 32 25.12 -0.90 4.86
CA GLY A 32 26.38 -1.15 5.58
C GLY A 32 26.61 -0.27 6.80
N ALA A 33 25.79 0.75 7.05
CA ALA A 33 25.99 1.68 8.16
C ALA A 33 25.87 1.00 9.55
N SER A 34 24.96 0.04 9.71
CA SER A 34 24.83 -0.72 10.95
C SER A 34 24.02 -2.01 10.76
N ALA A 35 24.68 -3.17 10.86
CA ALA A 35 24.01 -4.47 10.88
C ALA A 35 23.19 -4.68 12.16
N GLY A 36 23.66 -4.13 13.29
CA GLY A 36 22.96 -4.18 14.58
C GLY A 36 21.61 -3.47 14.54
N LEU A 37 21.55 -2.27 13.94
CA LEU A 37 20.29 -1.54 13.74
C LEU A 37 19.32 -2.35 12.86
N ALA A 38 19.79 -2.87 11.73
CA ALA A 38 18.97 -3.69 10.83
C ALA A 38 18.37 -4.91 11.56
N LYS A 39 19.19 -5.60 12.37
CA LYS A 39 18.76 -6.73 13.20
C LYS A 39 17.67 -6.34 14.21
N HIS A 40 17.84 -5.24 14.95
CA HIS A 40 16.88 -4.83 15.97
C HIS A 40 15.56 -4.32 15.37
N VAL A 41 15.60 -3.64 14.23
CA VAL A 41 14.38 -3.28 13.49
C VAL A 41 13.64 -4.53 13.01
N ARG A 42 14.35 -5.48 12.38
CA ARG A 42 13.76 -6.77 11.97
C ARG A 42 13.09 -7.48 13.15
N LEU A 43 13.75 -7.58 14.31
CA LEU A 43 13.21 -8.24 15.50
C LEU A 43 11.91 -7.57 16.00
N ARG A 44 11.84 -6.24 15.94
CA ARG A 44 10.61 -5.51 16.31
C ARG A 44 9.47 -5.78 15.32
N LEU A 45 9.76 -5.76 14.02
CA LEU A 45 8.76 -6.12 13.01
C LEU A 45 8.29 -7.56 13.17
N GLU A 46 9.19 -8.48 13.51
CA GLU A 46 8.88 -9.90 13.73
C GLU A 46 7.92 -10.13 14.90
N ALA A 47 8.00 -9.29 15.93
CA ALA A 47 7.08 -9.32 17.07
C ALA A 47 5.70 -8.69 16.75
N LEU A 48 5.64 -7.75 15.81
CA LEU A 48 4.40 -7.06 15.43
C LEU A 48 3.61 -7.81 14.35
N LEU A 49 4.31 -8.47 13.42
CA LEU A 49 3.70 -9.08 12.26
C LEU A 49 3.17 -10.49 12.56
N PRO A 50 1.90 -10.78 12.26
CA PRO A 50 1.32 -12.10 12.47
C PRO A 50 2.10 -13.22 11.78
N GLN A 51 2.08 -14.41 12.38
CA GLN A 51 2.75 -15.59 11.82
C GLN A 51 2.04 -16.10 10.56
N ARG A 52 0.71 -15.96 10.49
CA ARG A 52 -0.13 -16.49 9.42
C ARG A 52 -0.14 -15.65 8.12
N LEU A 53 0.67 -14.60 8.02
CA LEU A 53 0.76 -13.77 6.80
C LEU A 53 1.11 -14.59 5.55
N GLY A 54 1.97 -15.60 5.71
CA GLY A 54 2.31 -16.52 4.62
C GLY A 54 1.12 -17.33 4.13
N GLU A 55 0.24 -17.78 5.03
CA GLU A 55 -0.99 -18.50 4.67
C GLU A 55 -1.94 -17.61 3.88
N LEU A 56 -2.15 -16.36 4.33
CA LEU A 56 -2.97 -15.38 3.62
C LEU A 56 -2.42 -15.12 2.22
N ALA A 57 -1.11 -14.94 2.09
CA ALA A 57 -0.47 -14.70 0.80
C ALA A 57 -0.61 -15.90 -0.16
N ARG A 58 -0.46 -17.14 0.33
CA ARG A 58 -0.68 -18.35 -0.47
C ARG A 58 -2.14 -18.50 -0.88
N ALA A 59 -3.08 -18.27 0.03
CA ALA A 59 -4.50 -18.35 -0.26
C ALA A 59 -4.91 -17.34 -1.34
N LEU A 60 -4.44 -16.08 -1.26
CA LEU A 60 -4.64 -15.07 -2.30
C LEU A 60 -3.99 -15.45 -3.63
N ALA A 61 -2.80 -16.07 -3.60
CA ALA A 61 -2.12 -16.54 -4.81
C ALA A 61 -2.92 -17.65 -5.52
N ILE A 62 -3.42 -18.63 -4.77
CA ILE A 62 -4.29 -19.71 -5.30
C ILE A 62 -5.59 -19.13 -5.86
N GLY A 63 -6.16 -18.12 -5.18
CA GLY A 63 -7.39 -17.45 -5.58
C GLY A 63 -7.29 -16.51 -6.79
N ARG A 64 -6.08 -16.22 -7.27
CA ARG A 64 -5.82 -15.16 -8.25
C ARG A 64 -6.63 -15.30 -9.54
N ASP A 65 -6.69 -16.49 -10.11
CA ASP A 65 -7.39 -16.69 -11.38
C ASP A 65 -8.91 -16.67 -11.23
N ARG A 66 -9.42 -17.11 -10.07
CA ARG A 66 -10.86 -16.96 -9.73
C ARG A 66 -11.23 -15.50 -9.56
N LEU A 67 -10.39 -14.73 -8.87
CA LEU A 67 -10.59 -13.30 -8.72
C LEU A 67 -10.59 -12.58 -10.09
N ARG A 68 -9.66 -12.94 -10.99
CA ARG A 68 -9.62 -12.41 -12.37
C ARG A 68 -10.86 -12.79 -13.18
N ALA A 69 -11.37 -14.01 -13.03
CA ALA A 69 -12.59 -14.43 -13.71
C ALA A 69 -13.82 -13.68 -13.19
N ARG A 70 -13.85 -13.35 -11.89
CA ARG A 70 -14.97 -12.64 -11.25
C ARG A 70 -14.93 -11.13 -11.48
N LEU A 71 -13.74 -10.55 -11.45
CA LEU A 71 -13.45 -9.14 -11.70
C LEU A 71 -12.43 -9.05 -12.86
N PRO A 72 -12.90 -9.09 -14.12
CA PRO A 72 -12.03 -9.00 -15.29
C PRO A 72 -11.28 -7.66 -15.35
N ASP A 73 -11.98 -6.58 -14.98
CA ASP A 73 -11.41 -5.24 -14.91
C ASP A 73 -10.27 -5.17 -13.87
N GLY A 74 -9.19 -4.48 -14.24
CA GLY A 74 -7.99 -4.38 -13.42
C GLY A 74 -8.17 -3.50 -12.19
N ASP A 75 -8.94 -2.42 -12.32
CA ASP A 75 -9.13 -1.43 -11.28
C ASP A 75 -10.18 -1.89 -10.28
N ASP A 76 -11.27 -2.54 -10.74
CA ASP A 76 -12.21 -3.22 -9.84
C ASP A 76 -11.52 -4.27 -8.97
N ARG A 77 -10.66 -5.08 -9.58
CA ARG A 77 -9.90 -6.10 -8.85
C ARG A 77 -8.95 -5.49 -7.84
N ARG A 78 -8.26 -4.40 -8.19
CA ARG A 78 -7.39 -3.66 -7.27
C ARG A 78 -8.18 -3.12 -6.09
N ARG A 79 -9.30 -2.43 -6.35
CA ARG A 79 -10.20 -1.88 -5.32
C ARG A 79 -10.73 -2.95 -4.39
N ALA A 80 -11.15 -4.10 -4.93
CA ALA A 80 -11.62 -5.22 -4.11
C ALA A 80 -10.52 -5.78 -3.20
N VAL A 81 -9.31 -5.93 -3.70
CA VAL A 81 -8.16 -6.41 -2.90
C VAL A 81 -7.76 -5.38 -1.84
N ASP A 82 -7.68 -4.10 -2.22
CA ASP A 82 -7.33 -3.01 -1.29
C ASP A 82 -8.37 -2.88 -0.16
N ALA A 83 -9.67 -2.93 -0.50
CA ALA A 83 -10.74 -2.92 0.49
C ALA A 83 -10.74 -4.18 1.36
N ALA A 84 -10.36 -5.34 0.80
CA ALA A 84 -10.27 -6.56 1.57
C ALA A 84 -9.13 -6.51 2.61
N LEU A 85 -7.97 -5.97 2.21
CA LEU A 85 -6.74 -5.92 3.01
C LEU A 85 -6.64 -4.69 3.92
N SER A 86 -7.58 -3.75 3.85
CA SER A 86 -7.58 -2.57 4.71
C SER A 86 -7.78 -2.95 6.18
N GLU A 87 -7.45 -2.04 7.09
CA GLU A 87 -7.74 -2.18 8.53
C GLU A 87 -9.24 -2.48 8.74
N ALA A 88 -9.53 -3.52 9.53
CA ALA A 88 -10.87 -4.07 9.75
C ALA A 88 -11.60 -4.58 8.48
N GLY A 89 -10.90 -4.69 7.35
CA GLY A 89 -11.40 -5.30 6.13
C GLY A 89 -11.60 -6.82 6.27
N PRO A 90 -12.35 -7.45 5.37
CA PRO A 90 -12.65 -8.89 5.44
C PRO A 90 -11.40 -9.76 5.40
N LEU A 91 -10.27 -9.30 4.85
CA LEU A 91 -9.00 -10.00 4.80
C LEU A 91 -7.86 -9.21 5.48
N ASP A 92 -8.17 -8.36 6.47
CA ASP A 92 -7.17 -7.61 7.24
C ASP A 92 -6.00 -8.53 7.64
N PRO A 93 -4.76 -8.26 7.18
CA PRO A 93 -3.59 -9.10 7.45
C PRO A 93 -3.28 -9.29 8.94
N PHE A 94 -3.76 -8.40 9.81
CA PHE A 94 -3.61 -8.48 11.26
C PHE A 94 -4.73 -9.26 11.96
N SER A 95 -5.72 -9.74 11.21
CA SER A 95 -6.75 -10.65 11.72
C SER A 95 -6.27 -12.10 11.71
N GLU A 96 -6.39 -12.77 12.86
CA GLU A 96 -6.00 -14.18 13.01
C GLU A 96 -6.70 -15.13 12.01
N THR A 97 -7.88 -14.78 11.50
CA THR A 97 -8.67 -15.65 10.62
C THR A 97 -8.72 -15.14 9.17
N ALA A 98 -7.89 -14.17 8.78
CA ALA A 98 -7.91 -13.60 7.42
C ALA A 98 -7.69 -14.66 6.33
N ALA A 99 -6.71 -15.54 6.51
CA ALA A 99 -6.41 -16.61 5.55
C ALA A 99 -7.61 -17.55 5.34
N ASP A 100 -8.34 -17.87 6.41
CA ASP A 100 -9.48 -18.78 6.38
C ASP A 100 -10.69 -18.18 5.65
N ARG A 101 -10.77 -16.85 5.57
CA ARG A 101 -11.87 -16.11 4.94
C ARG A 101 -11.65 -15.86 3.44
N VAL A 102 -10.46 -16.15 2.89
CA VAL A 102 -10.15 -15.88 1.48
C VAL A 102 -11.13 -16.57 0.54
N GLU A 103 -11.45 -17.84 0.80
CA GLU A 103 -12.39 -18.60 -0.04
C GLU A 103 -13.81 -18.00 -0.04
N ALA A 104 -14.29 -17.59 1.14
CA ALA A 104 -15.60 -16.94 1.28
C ALA A 104 -15.60 -15.56 0.58
N TRP A 105 -14.53 -14.78 0.74
CA TRP A 105 -14.37 -13.50 0.07
C TRP A 105 -14.31 -13.65 -1.45
N LEU A 106 -13.60 -14.65 -1.99
CA LEU A 106 -13.53 -14.93 -3.43
C LEU A 106 -14.88 -15.32 -4.05
N ALA A 107 -15.83 -15.82 -3.25
CA ALA A 107 -17.18 -16.12 -3.73
C ALA A 107 -17.98 -14.84 -4.04
N ASN A 108 -17.72 -13.76 -3.30
CA ASN A 108 -18.32 -12.45 -3.51
C ASN A 108 -17.30 -11.34 -3.22
N PRO A 109 -16.32 -11.13 -4.11
CA PRO A 109 -15.35 -10.06 -3.94
C PRO A 109 -16.09 -8.75 -4.18
N GLU A 110 -16.46 -8.06 -3.10
CA GLU A 110 -17.06 -6.74 -3.18
C GLU A 110 -16.03 -5.75 -3.73
N ALA A 111 -16.04 -5.58 -5.04
CA ALA A 111 -15.53 -4.38 -5.67
C ALA A 111 -16.60 -3.31 -5.47
N SER A 112 -16.45 -2.46 -4.45
CA SER A 112 -16.90 -1.06 -4.45
C SER A 112 -17.23 -0.61 -3.03
N SER A 113 -16.34 0.19 -2.44
CA SER A 113 -16.85 1.35 -1.72
C SER A 113 -17.52 2.24 -2.76
N ALA A 114 -18.76 2.67 -2.49
CA ALA A 114 -19.50 3.55 -3.39
C ALA A 114 -18.59 4.67 -3.92
N PRO A 115 -18.61 4.96 -5.24
CA PRO A 115 -17.76 5.99 -5.83
C PRO A 115 -17.85 7.26 -5.00
N ARG A 116 -16.71 7.74 -4.52
CA ARG A 116 -16.64 8.91 -3.66
C ARG A 116 -15.68 9.93 -4.25
N MET A 117 -16.03 11.19 -4.11
CA MET A 117 -15.21 12.30 -4.57
C MET A 117 -15.14 13.32 -3.46
N GLU A 118 -13.92 13.70 -3.08
CA GLU A 118 -13.68 14.74 -2.08
C GLU A 118 -12.78 15.81 -2.68
N ALA A 119 -12.96 17.05 -2.23
CA ALA A 119 -12.09 18.15 -2.59
C ALA A 119 -11.42 18.72 -1.34
N ILE A 120 -10.11 18.97 -1.42
CA ILE A 120 -9.36 19.64 -0.36
C ILE A 120 -8.62 20.84 -0.92
N VAL A 121 -8.53 21.86 -0.07
CA VAL A 121 -7.77 23.08 -0.32
C VAL A 121 -6.44 22.96 0.41
N ILE A 122 -5.35 23.10 -0.33
CA ILE A 122 -3.98 23.04 0.17
C ILE A 122 -3.50 24.49 0.36
N GLY A 123 -3.29 24.88 1.61
CA GLY A 123 -2.81 26.22 1.97
C GLY A 123 -1.30 26.32 2.20
N SER A 124 -0.59 25.19 2.26
CA SER A 124 0.84 25.12 2.55
C SER A 124 1.51 24.04 1.68
N ASP A 125 2.78 24.27 1.35
CA ASP A 125 3.63 23.29 0.64
C ASP A 125 4.33 22.31 1.60
N ASP A 126 4.19 22.52 2.91
CA ASP A 126 4.67 21.61 3.94
C ASP A 126 3.67 20.45 4.15
N PRO A 127 4.06 19.20 3.89
CA PRO A 127 3.20 18.05 4.13
C PRO A 127 2.82 17.83 5.59
N GLU A 128 3.55 18.40 6.55
CA GLU A 128 3.22 18.31 7.97
C GLU A 128 2.01 19.19 8.34
N ASP A 129 1.64 20.16 7.49
CA ASP A 129 0.41 20.95 7.65
C ASP A 129 -0.85 20.21 7.15
N LEU A 130 -0.69 19.02 6.57
CA LEU A 130 -1.83 18.18 6.21
C LEU A 130 -2.55 17.70 7.47
N THR A 131 -3.85 17.94 7.54
CA THR A 131 -4.68 17.28 8.55
C THR A 131 -4.56 15.77 8.43
N VAL A 132 -4.75 15.05 9.54
CA VAL A 132 -4.80 13.57 9.55
C VAL A 132 -5.77 13.03 8.51
N ARG A 133 -6.90 13.72 8.30
CA ARG A 133 -7.89 13.36 7.27
C ARG A 133 -7.34 13.51 5.86
N HIS A 134 -6.64 14.60 5.55
CA HIS A 134 -6.06 14.84 4.22
C HIS A 134 -4.94 13.83 3.92
N ALA A 135 -4.06 13.57 4.87
CA ALA A 135 -3.01 12.56 4.74
C ALA A 135 -3.61 11.16 4.49
N ARG A 136 -4.64 10.78 5.26
CA ARG A 136 -5.36 9.52 5.04
C ARG A 136 -6.04 9.46 3.66
N TRP A 137 -6.61 10.57 3.20
CA TRP A 137 -7.23 10.63 1.88
C TRP A 137 -6.22 10.50 0.75
N LEU A 138 -5.10 11.22 0.81
CA LEU A 138 -4.01 11.07 -0.16
C LEU A 138 -3.51 9.62 -0.21
N GLY A 139 -3.34 8.98 0.95
CA GLY A 139 -2.89 7.58 1.03
C GLY A 139 -3.89 6.54 0.52
N THR A 140 -5.15 6.91 0.29
CA THR A 140 -6.22 5.98 -0.11
C THR A 140 -6.91 6.34 -1.43
N ALA A 141 -6.60 7.49 -2.04
CA ALA A 141 -7.21 7.92 -3.29
C ALA A 141 -6.71 7.11 -4.48
N ASP A 142 -7.63 6.63 -5.32
CA ASP A 142 -7.32 5.93 -6.57
C ASP A 142 -6.88 6.91 -7.65
N ALA A 143 -7.50 8.11 -7.67
CA ALA A 143 -7.20 9.17 -8.61
C ALA A 143 -7.08 10.52 -7.89
N ILE A 144 -6.07 11.29 -8.27
CA ILE A 144 -5.80 12.63 -7.76
C ILE A 144 -5.81 13.61 -8.92
N TYR A 145 -6.73 14.57 -8.87
CA TYR A 145 -6.78 15.70 -9.79
C TYR A 145 -6.27 16.92 -9.05
N HIS A 146 -5.24 17.57 -9.56
CA HIS A 146 -4.58 18.64 -8.81
C HIS A 146 -4.23 19.84 -9.69
N ALA A 147 -4.28 21.03 -9.08
CA ALA A 147 -3.76 22.23 -9.72
C ALA A 147 -2.24 22.10 -9.96
N ALA A 148 -1.72 22.77 -10.99
CA ALA A 148 -0.32 22.68 -11.39
C ALA A 148 0.67 23.23 -10.33
N ASP A 149 0.18 24.06 -9.41
CA ASP A 149 0.93 24.71 -8.34
C ASP A 149 0.94 23.94 -7.02
N ILE A 150 0.35 22.74 -6.97
CA ILE A 150 0.44 21.87 -5.79
C ILE A 150 1.85 21.28 -5.68
N ALA A 151 2.51 21.49 -4.55
CA ALA A 151 3.86 21.01 -4.32
C ALA A 151 3.98 19.48 -4.43
N THR A 152 5.11 19.03 -5.01
CA THR A 152 5.43 17.60 -5.18
C THR A 152 5.58 16.88 -3.84
N SER A 153 5.96 17.58 -2.77
CA SER A 153 6.02 17.09 -1.40
C SER A 153 4.65 16.64 -0.87
N ILE A 154 3.58 17.36 -1.23
CA ILE A 154 2.19 16.99 -0.90
C ILE A 154 1.77 15.77 -1.72
N LEU A 155 2.02 15.80 -3.04
CA LEU A 155 1.68 14.69 -3.94
C LEU A 155 2.45 13.40 -3.60
N ALA A 156 3.63 13.50 -2.97
CA ALA A 156 4.41 12.35 -2.51
C ALA A 156 3.73 11.59 -1.35
N ARG A 157 2.74 12.20 -0.67
CA ARG A 157 1.92 11.52 0.35
C ARG A 157 0.84 10.63 -0.25
N ALA A 158 0.60 10.73 -1.55
CA ALA A 158 -0.32 9.85 -2.24
C ALA A 158 0.24 8.42 -2.33
N ARG A 159 -0.66 7.43 -2.44
CA ARG A 159 -0.25 6.08 -2.83
C ARG A 159 0.51 6.11 -4.16
N ALA A 160 1.55 5.28 -4.29
CA ALA A 160 2.49 5.34 -5.42
C ALA A 160 1.84 5.02 -6.78
N ASP A 161 0.75 4.25 -6.76
CA ASP A 161 -0.01 3.81 -7.93
C ASP A 161 -1.27 4.65 -8.18
N ALA A 162 -1.50 5.75 -7.45
CA ALA A 162 -2.63 6.65 -7.72
C ALA A 162 -2.46 7.30 -9.09
N GLY A 163 -3.53 7.30 -9.90
CA GLY A 163 -3.57 8.09 -11.12
C GLY A 163 -3.48 9.58 -10.78
N ARG A 164 -2.61 10.33 -11.48
CA ARG A 164 -2.44 11.77 -11.26
C ARG A 164 -2.76 12.52 -12.53
N TYR A 165 -3.69 13.47 -12.42
CA TYR A 165 -4.27 14.15 -13.56
C TYR A 165 -4.33 15.66 -13.31
N PRO A 166 -4.28 16.47 -14.38
CA PRO A 166 -4.53 17.91 -14.28
C PRO A 166 -5.93 18.22 -13.74
N LEU A 167 -6.08 19.32 -13.01
CA LEU A 167 -7.37 19.72 -12.41
C LEU A 167 -8.47 19.97 -13.45
N GLU A 168 -8.11 20.43 -14.64
CA GLU A 168 -9.05 20.68 -15.75
C GLU A 168 -9.78 19.42 -16.22
N ASP A 169 -9.19 18.25 -16.03
CA ASP A 169 -9.77 16.95 -16.40
C ASP A 169 -10.65 16.36 -15.28
N ALA A 170 -10.82 17.09 -14.17
CA ALA A 170 -11.54 16.59 -13.01
C ALA A 170 -13.01 16.27 -13.35
N PRO A 171 -13.49 15.05 -13.04
CA PRO A 171 -14.87 14.68 -13.31
C PRO A 171 -15.84 15.49 -12.43
N GLN A 172 -17.05 15.73 -12.94
CA GLN A 172 -18.09 16.46 -12.19
C GLN A 172 -18.81 15.61 -11.14
N LYS A 173 -18.72 14.28 -11.26
CA LYS A 173 -19.34 13.29 -10.36
C LYS A 173 -18.39 12.11 -10.16
N PRO A 174 -18.44 11.43 -9.02
CA PRO A 174 -17.64 10.23 -8.83
C PRO A 174 -18.11 9.15 -9.80
N SER A 175 -17.21 8.69 -10.65
CA SER A 175 -17.46 7.59 -11.59
C SER A 175 -17.05 6.26 -10.98
N GLU A 176 -15.86 6.22 -10.38
CA GLU A 176 -15.29 5.01 -9.79
C GLU A 176 -14.35 5.33 -8.62
N GLY A 177 -14.27 4.40 -7.66
CA GLY A 177 -13.30 4.44 -6.57
C GLY A 177 -13.36 5.73 -5.75
N PHE A 178 -12.21 6.10 -5.20
CA PHE A 178 -12.00 7.36 -4.49
C PHE A 178 -11.21 8.36 -5.34
N THR A 179 -11.90 9.40 -5.79
CA THR A 179 -11.28 10.56 -6.44
C THR A 179 -11.02 11.68 -5.43
N LEU A 180 -9.79 12.20 -5.38
CA LEU A 180 -9.43 13.35 -4.56
C LEU A 180 -9.05 14.54 -5.46
N ILE A 181 -9.67 15.69 -5.22
CA ILE A 181 -9.40 16.93 -5.94
C ILE A 181 -8.60 17.88 -5.04
N LEU A 182 -7.40 18.24 -5.47
CA LEU A 182 -6.51 19.18 -4.78
C LEU A 182 -6.58 20.55 -5.44
N ARG A 183 -6.98 21.57 -4.68
CA ARG A 183 -6.96 22.97 -5.11
C ARG A 183 -6.01 23.77 -4.24
N ARG A 184 -5.39 24.81 -4.80
CA ARG A 184 -4.66 25.80 -4.01
C ARG A 184 -5.64 26.74 -3.30
N GLY A 185 -5.34 27.06 -2.04
CA GLY A 185 -6.07 28.03 -1.22
C GLY A 185 -5.44 29.41 -1.20
#